data_AF-A0A0G4G858-F1
#
_entry.id   AF-A0A0G4G858-F1
#
_cell.length_a   1.000
_cell.length_b   1.000
_cell.length_c   1.000
_cell.angle_alpha   90.00
_cell.angle_beta   90.00
_cell.angle_gamma   90.00
#
_symmetry.space_group_name_H-M   'P 1'
#
loop_
_entity.id
_entity.type
_entity.pdbx_description
1 polymer ?
#
loop_
_entity_poly.entity_id
_entity_poly.type
_entity_poly.pdbx_seq_one_letter_code
_entity_poly.pdbx_strand_id
1 'polypeptide(L)'
;MANAAGGSQCERALQLFDEMKQEGVEPNDRTYSSLISAMVNAAGGSQCERALQLFEQVKQEGVECDEITYNALINAMVKAPGGSQWERALQLFEQMKQEGSEPNDRTYSSLISAMANVAGGSQCERELQVFEQMKQEGSEPDDRTYNALINAMAKAPGGSQWERALQLFDEMKREGVKCNEITYNSLISAMANAAGGSQWERVLQLFEQMKQEGVECNEITCSSLISAMANAAGGSQWERALQVFEQMKQEGVECDEITYNALISAMANAAGGSQCERAL
;
A
#
# COMPACT_ATOMS: atom_id res chain seq x y z
N MET A 1 -9.17 21.09 -13.66
CA MET A 1 -9.51 21.15 -15.10
C MET A 1 -9.33 19.81 -15.83
N ALA A 2 -8.39 18.92 -15.45
CA ALA A 2 -8.22 17.61 -16.10
C ALA A 2 -9.42 16.65 -15.99
N ASN A 3 -10.16 16.65 -14.86
CA ASN A 3 -11.28 15.73 -14.64
C ASN A 3 -12.49 15.91 -15.57
N ALA A 4 -12.73 17.13 -16.08
CA ALA A 4 -13.84 17.38 -17.01
C ALA A 4 -13.52 16.90 -18.44
N ALA A 5 -12.23 16.86 -18.81
CA ALA A 5 -11.78 16.43 -20.13
C ALA A 5 -11.82 14.90 -20.30
N GLY A 6 -11.58 14.13 -19.23
CA GLY A 6 -11.66 12.66 -19.28
C GLY A 6 -13.10 12.14 -19.44
N GLY A 7 -14.08 12.81 -18.82
CA GLY A 7 -15.50 12.48 -18.98
C GLY A 7 -16.00 12.73 -20.41
N SER A 8 -15.63 13.85 -21.02
CA SER A 8 -16.08 14.20 -22.38
C SER A 8 -15.47 13.31 -23.48
N GLN A 9 -14.25 12.80 -23.28
CA GLN A 9 -13.62 11.86 -24.20
C GLN A 9 -14.28 10.47 -24.16
N CYS A 10 -14.68 10.00 -22.98
CA CYS A 10 -15.40 8.73 -22.82
C CYS A 10 -16.78 8.76 -23.48
N GLU A 11 -17.55 9.82 -23.29
CA GLU A 11 -18.86 9.97 -23.94
C GLU A 11 -18.73 9.96 -25.47
N ARG A 12 -17.70 10.63 -26.00
CA ARG A 12 -17.42 10.65 -27.43
C ARG A 12 -16.98 9.28 -27.97
N ALA A 13 -16.19 8.51 -27.20
CA ALA A 13 -15.80 7.15 -27.57
C ALA A 13 -17.02 6.22 -27.64
N LEU A 14 -17.98 6.36 -26.71
CA LEU A 14 -19.24 5.60 -26.72
C LEU A 14 -20.12 5.97 -27.93
N GLN A 15 -20.21 7.26 -28.28
CA GLN A 15 -20.94 7.69 -29.48
C GLN A 15 -20.36 7.08 -30.76
N LEU A 16 -19.03 7.07 -30.90
CA LEU A 16 -18.36 6.47 -32.06
C LEU A 16 -18.57 4.95 -32.12
N PHE A 17 -18.67 4.29 -30.98
CA PHE A 17 -18.99 2.87 -30.91
C PHE A 17 -20.41 2.55 -31.36
N ASP A 18 -21.39 3.36 -30.95
CA ASP A 18 -22.78 3.22 -31.39
C ASP A 18 -22.91 3.48 -32.89
N GLU A 19 -22.22 4.49 -33.42
CA GLU A 19 -22.14 4.78 -34.86
C GLU A 19 -21.52 3.62 -35.64
N MET A 20 -20.40 3.05 -35.15
CA MET A 20 -19.76 1.87 -35.74
C MET A 20 -20.74 0.69 -35.88
N LYS A 21 -21.55 0.42 -34.84
CA LYS A 21 -22.59 -0.63 -34.88
C LYS A 21 -23.73 -0.30 -35.85
N GLN A 22 -24.16 0.97 -35.93
CA GLN A 22 -25.23 1.41 -36.84
C GLN A 22 -24.81 1.29 -38.31
N GLU A 23 -23.54 1.58 -38.61
CA GLU A 23 -22.94 1.43 -39.94
C GLU A 23 -22.62 -0.04 -40.29
N GLY A 24 -22.92 -0.99 -39.39
CA GLY A 24 -22.70 -2.42 -39.61
C GLY A 24 -21.23 -2.84 -39.55
N VAL A 25 -20.36 -2.01 -38.98
CA VAL A 25 -18.95 -2.35 -38.77
C VAL A 25 -18.83 -3.12 -37.45
N GLU A 26 -18.35 -4.36 -37.53
CA GLU A 26 -18.23 -5.23 -36.35
C GLU A 26 -17.11 -4.76 -35.42
N PRO A 27 -17.39 -4.48 -34.13
CA PRO A 27 -16.35 -4.21 -33.14
C PRO A 27 -15.41 -5.39 -32.97
N ASN A 28 -14.13 -5.09 -32.74
CA ASN A 28 -13.12 -6.10 -32.43
C ASN A 28 -12.53 -5.90 -31.03
N ASP A 29 -11.64 -6.81 -30.66
CA ASP A 29 -10.79 -6.80 -29.47
C ASP A 29 -10.27 -5.39 -29.10
N ARG A 30 -9.67 -4.68 -30.06
CA ARG A 30 -9.08 -3.35 -29.85
C ARG A 30 -10.12 -2.27 -29.58
N THR A 31 -11.26 -2.32 -30.26
CA THR A 31 -12.37 -1.39 -30.03
C THR A 31 -12.84 -1.50 -28.58
N TYR A 32 -13.08 -2.72 -28.11
CA TYR A 32 -13.51 -2.99 -26.74
C TYR A 32 -12.47 -2.62 -25.69
N SER A 33 -11.20 -2.99 -25.91
CA SER A 33 -10.08 -2.64 -25.02
C SER A 33 -9.93 -1.13 -24.85
N SER A 34 -10.10 -0.38 -25.96
CA SER A 34 -10.05 1.08 -25.96
C SER A 34 -11.24 1.71 -25.22
N LEU A 35 -12.45 1.17 -25.40
CA LEU A 35 -13.66 1.62 -24.70
C LEU A 35 -13.59 1.38 -23.20
N ILE A 36 -13.19 0.17 -22.79
CA ILE A 36 -13.02 -0.19 -21.38
C ILE A 36 -11.97 0.71 -20.73
N SER A 37 -10.83 0.90 -21.40
CA SER A 37 -9.79 1.82 -20.92
C SER A 37 -10.28 3.25 -20.81
N ALA A 38 -11.05 3.75 -21.79
CA ALA A 38 -11.62 5.09 -21.74
C ALA A 38 -12.61 5.26 -20.58
N MET A 39 -13.49 4.26 -20.35
CA MET A 39 -14.46 4.28 -19.26
C MET A 39 -13.79 4.22 -17.88
N VAL A 40 -12.80 3.34 -17.70
CA VAL A 40 -12.04 3.22 -16.44
C VAL A 40 -11.31 4.52 -16.12
N ASN A 41 -10.73 5.18 -17.11
CA ASN A 41 -9.98 6.42 -16.93
C ASN A 41 -10.88 7.67 -16.85
N ALA A 42 -12.17 7.55 -17.15
CA ALA A 42 -13.12 8.66 -17.08
C ALA A 42 -13.45 9.02 -15.63
N ALA A 43 -13.35 10.32 -15.31
CA ALA A 43 -13.84 10.94 -14.08
C ALA A 43 -13.66 10.10 -12.79
N GLY A 44 -12.43 9.63 -12.55
CA GLY A 44 -12.04 8.95 -11.31
C GLY A 44 -12.70 7.59 -11.08
N GLY A 45 -13.04 6.84 -12.13
CA GLY A 45 -13.63 5.51 -11.99
C GLY A 45 -15.14 5.51 -11.77
N SER A 46 -15.82 6.65 -11.97
CA SER A 46 -17.29 6.73 -11.91
C SER A 46 -18.01 5.81 -12.90
N GLN A 47 -17.34 5.41 -13.99
CA GLN A 47 -17.90 4.53 -15.01
C GLN A 47 -17.38 3.07 -14.90
N CYS A 48 -16.69 2.71 -13.81
CA CYS A 48 -16.15 1.35 -13.62
C CYS A 48 -17.23 0.26 -13.76
N GLU A 49 -18.43 0.49 -13.23
CA GLU A 49 -19.51 -0.49 -13.32
C GLU A 49 -19.99 -0.68 -14.76
N ARG A 50 -20.02 0.39 -15.56
CA ARG A 50 -20.34 0.29 -17.00
C ARG A 50 -19.22 -0.37 -17.79
N ALA A 51 -17.96 -0.16 -17.40
CA ALA A 51 -16.83 -0.87 -17.99
C ALA A 51 -16.91 -2.38 -17.75
N LEU A 52 -17.34 -2.81 -16.56
CA LEU A 52 -17.57 -4.22 -16.23
C LEU A 52 -18.76 -4.82 -16.97
N GLN A 53 -19.86 -4.08 -17.11
CA GLN A 53 -21.00 -4.51 -17.92
C GLN A 53 -20.61 -4.71 -19.39
N LEU A 54 -19.81 -3.78 -19.95
CA LEU A 54 -19.29 -3.93 -21.30
C LEU A 54 -18.37 -5.14 -21.40
N PHE A 55 -17.46 -5.32 -20.44
CA PHE A 55 -16.57 -6.49 -20.37
C PHE A 55 -17.35 -7.82 -20.38
N GLU A 56 -18.39 -7.93 -19.56
CA GLU A 56 -19.25 -9.12 -19.53
C GLU A 56 -19.97 -9.34 -20.87
N GLN A 57 -20.45 -8.26 -21.51
CA GLN A 57 -21.03 -8.35 -22.85
C GLN A 57 -20.01 -8.84 -23.89
N VAL A 58 -18.77 -8.32 -23.87
CA VAL A 58 -17.68 -8.74 -24.76
C VAL A 58 -17.43 -10.24 -24.61
N LYS A 59 -17.44 -10.75 -23.37
CA LYS A 59 -17.31 -12.18 -23.09
C LYS A 59 -18.46 -13.01 -23.62
N GLN A 60 -19.71 -12.54 -23.48
CA GLN A 60 -20.89 -13.21 -24.02
C GLN A 60 -20.89 -13.25 -25.55
N GLU A 61 -20.30 -12.25 -26.19
CA GLU A 61 -20.09 -12.20 -27.65
C GLU A 61 -18.91 -13.09 -28.11
N GLY A 62 -18.18 -13.72 -27.18
CA GLY A 62 -17.07 -14.63 -27.48
C GLY A 62 -15.78 -13.94 -27.91
N VAL A 63 -15.65 -12.64 -27.63
CA VAL A 63 -14.46 -11.87 -27.97
C VAL A 63 -13.41 -12.03 -26.87
N GLU A 64 -12.20 -12.44 -27.25
CA GLU A 64 -11.06 -12.54 -26.34
C GLU A 64 -10.65 -11.14 -25.86
N CYS A 65 -10.45 -10.97 -24.55
CA CYS A 65 -9.93 -9.74 -23.99
C CYS A 65 -8.44 -9.89 -23.76
N ASP A 66 -7.69 -8.83 -24.07
CA ASP A 66 -6.25 -8.81 -23.90
C ASP A 66 -5.83 -8.44 -22.46
N GLU A 67 -4.55 -8.59 -22.21
CA GLU A 67 -3.89 -8.21 -20.95
C GLU A 67 -4.16 -6.75 -20.55
N ILE A 68 -4.24 -5.85 -21.54
CA ILE A 68 -4.48 -4.42 -21.33
C ILE A 68 -5.86 -4.20 -20.71
N THR A 69 -6.87 -4.90 -21.21
CA THR A 69 -8.25 -4.83 -20.72
C THR A 69 -8.36 -5.28 -19.27
N TYR A 70 -7.80 -6.44 -18.93
CA TYR A 70 -7.78 -6.94 -17.55
C TYR A 70 -7.03 -6.00 -16.61
N ASN A 71 -5.85 -5.54 -17.02
CA ASN A 71 -5.06 -4.60 -16.24
C ASN A 71 -5.77 -3.27 -16.00
N ALA A 72 -6.51 -2.76 -16.98
CA ALA A 72 -7.33 -1.57 -16.81
C ALA A 72 -8.42 -1.81 -15.76
N LEU A 73 -9.19 -2.90 -15.87
CA LEU A 73 -10.28 -3.23 -14.94
C LEU A 73 -9.79 -3.48 -13.52
N ILE A 74 -8.70 -4.25 -13.34
CA ILE A 74 -8.08 -4.51 -12.03
C ILE A 74 -7.67 -3.19 -11.37
N ASN A 75 -6.96 -2.32 -12.11
CA ASN A 75 -6.58 -0.99 -11.62
C ASN A 75 -7.80 -0.11 -11.28
N ALA A 76 -8.88 -0.26 -12.02
CA ALA A 76 -10.14 0.44 -11.79
C ALA A 76 -10.78 0.02 -10.46
N MET A 77 -10.81 -1.29 -10.18
CA MET A 77 -11.33 -1.85 -8.93
C MET A 77 -10.53 -1.37 -7.71
N VAL A 78 -9.21 -1.25 -7.85
CA VAL A 78 -8.32 -0.73 -6.80
C VAL A 78 -8.63 0.74 -6.48
N LYS A 79 -8.97 1.54 -7.50
CA LYS A 79 -9.18 2.99 -7.40
C LYS A 79 -10.65 3.41 -7.28
N ALA A 80 -11.55 2.45 -7.06
CA ALA A 80 -12.97 2.72 -7.08
C ALA A 80 -13.39 3.75 -5.99
N PRO A 81 -14.34 4.65 -6.30
CA PRO A 81 -14.92 5.54 -5.30
C PRO A 81 -15.57 4.71 -4.17
N GLY A 82 -15.20 4.98 -2.92
CA GLY A 82 -15.67 4.22 -1.75
C GLY A 82 -14.69 3.17 -1.21
N GLY A 83 -13.53 3.01 -1.85
CA GLY A 83 -12.46 2.11 -1.40
C GLY A 83 -12.19 0.97 -2.38
N SER A 84 -11.09 0.26 -2.11
CA SER A 84 -10.61 -0.83 -2.96
C SER A 84 -11.61 -2.00 -3.04
N GLN A 85 -12.11 -2.32 -4.25
CA GLN A 85 -12.92 -3.51 -4.52
C GLN A 85 -12.02 -4.73 -4.82
N TRP A 86 -11.13 -5.05 -3.89
CA TRP A 86 -10.07 -6.04 -4.07
C TRP A 86 -10.59 -7.45 -4.41
N GLU A 87 -11.77 -7.85 -3.92
CA GLU A 87 -12.38 -9.15 -4.23
C GLU A 87 -12.72 -9.28 -5.73
N ARG A 88 -13.27 -8.22 -6.32
CA ARG A 88 -13.53 -8.17 -7.77
C ARG A 88 -12.24 -8.12 -8.57
N ALA A 89 -11.23 -7.40 -8.07
CA ALA A 89 -9.91 -7.38 -8.68
C ALA A 89 -9.29 -8.78 -8.71
N LEU A 90 -9.44 -9.55 -7.64
CA LEU A 90 -8.98 -10.94 -7.56
C LEU A 90 -9.74 -11.86 -8.51
N GLN A 91 -11.06 -11.70 -8.63
CA GLN A 91 -11.87 -12.46 -9.60
C GLN A 91 -11.43 -12.20 -11.05
N LEU A 92 -11.18 -10.93 -11.42
CA LEU A 92 -10.67 -10.56 -12.74
C LEU A 92 -9.27 -11.14 -12.99
N PHE A 93 -8.41 -11.15 -11.97
CA PHE A 93 -7.09 -11.75 -12.04
C PHE A 93 -7.14 -13.27 -12.26
N GLU A 94 -7.99 -13.98 -11.51
CA GLU A 94 -8.20 -15.42 -11.70
C GLU A 94 -8.77 -15.74 -13.09
N GLN A 95 -9.73 -14.93 -13.56
CA GLN A 95 -10.30 -15.06 -14.89
C GLN A 95 -9.25 -14.82 -15.99
N MET A 96 -8.42 -13.79 -15.85
CA MET A 96 -7.31 -13.50 -16.77
C MET A 96 -6.42 -14.74 -16.95
N LYS A 97 -6.05 -15.39 -15.84
CA LYS A 97 -5.24 -16.61 -15.87
C LYS A 97 -5.95 -17.81 -16.50
N GLN A 98 -7.24 -18.01 -16.20
CA GLN A 98 -8.02 -19.12 -16.77
C GLN A 98 -8.15 -19.01 -18.29
N GLU A 99 -8.19 -17.79 -18.81
CA GLU A 99 -8.26 -17.50 -20.24
C GLU A 99 -6.89 -17.45 -20.93
N GLY A 100 -5.81 -17.78 -20.22
CA GLY A 100 -4.46 -17.86 -20.77
C GLY A 100 -3.77 -16.51 -20.99
N SER A 101 -4.34 -15.42 -20.46
CA SER A 101 -3.64 -14.13 -20.40
C SER A 101 -2.69 -14.11 -19.21
N GLU A 102 -1.40 -13.88 -19.46
CA GLU A 102 -0.36 -13.89 -18.43
C GLU A 102 -0.35 -12.57 -17.65
N PRO A 103 -0.56 -12.59 -16.32
CA PRO A 103 -0.40 -11.40 -15.49
C PRO A 103 1.05 -10.89 -15.54
N ASN A 104 1.23 -9.58 -15.46
CA ASN A 104 2.56 -8.99 -15.36
C ASN A 104 2.78 -8.33 -13.99
N ASP A 105 3.98 -7.78 -13.80
CA ASP A 105 4.39 -7.17 -12.53
C ASP A 105 3.42 -6.09 -12.05
N ARG A 106 2.83 -5.35 -13.00
CA ARG A 106 1.84 -4.31 -12.71
C ARG A 106 0.52 -4.91 -12.23
N THR A 107 0.08 -6.03 -12.82
CA THR A 107 -1.12 -6.74 -12.36
C THR A 107 -0.97 -7.16 -10.90
N TYR A 108 0.16 -7.81 -10.57
CA TYR A 108 0.48 -8.29 -9.23
C TYR A 108 0.60 -7.16 -8.21
N SER A 109 1.41 -6.14 -8.52
CA SER A 109 1.63 -4.98 -7.65
C SER A 109 0.33 -4.23 -7.35
N SER A 110 -0.57 -4.10 -8.35
CA SER A 110 -1.88 -3.49 -8.15
C SER A 110 -2.80 -4.33 -7.27
N LEU A 111 -2.83 -5.65 -7.45
CA LEU A 111 -3.66 -6.55 -6.64
C LEU A 111 -3.22 -6.55 -5.16
N ILE A 112 -1.91 -6.64 -4.91
CA ILE A 112 -1.33 -6.56 -3.56
C ILE A 112 -1.64 -5.21 -2.92
N SER A 113 -1.41 -4.11 -3.65
CA SER A 113 -1.73 -2.75 -3.18
C SER A 113 -3.22 -2.57 -2.86
N ALA A 114 -4.11 -3.24 -3.60
CA ALA A 114 -5.56 -3.19 -3.37
C ALA A 114 -5.96 -3.88 -2.06
N MET A 115 -5.34 -5.01 -1.75
CA MET A 115 -5.61 -5.80 -0.55
C MET A 115 -5.01 -5.14 0.72
N ALA A 116 -3.89 -4.42 0.57
CA ALA A 116 -3.25 -3.71 1.67
C ALA A 116 -4.07 -2.52 2.21
N ASN A 117 -4.99 -1.97 1.41
CA ASN A 117 -5.74 -0.74 1.71
C ASN A 117 -7.25 -0.99 1.85
N VAL A 118 -7.65 -2.08 2.53
CA VAL A 118 -9.05 -2.45 2.73
C VAL A 118 -9.58 -1.92 4.06
N ALA A 119 -10.83 -1.43 4.04
CA ALA A 119 -11.54 -1.04 5.26
C ALA A 119 -11.79 -2.26 6.16
N GLY A 120 -11.24 -2.25 7.38
CA GLY A 120 -11.31 -3.37 8.32
C GLY A 120 -9.99 -4.13 8.53
N GLY A 121 -8.93 -3.74 7.82
CA GLY A 121 -7.59 -4.32 7.96
C GLY A 121 -7.11 -4.97 6.67
N SER A 122 -5.78 -5.06 6.54
CA SER A 122 -5.10 -5.73 5.43
C SER A 122 -5.45 -7.21 5.35
N GLN A 123 -5.45 -7.76 4.13
CA GLN A 123 -5.65 -9.19 3.87
C GLN A 123 -4.28 -9.88 3.77
N CYS A 124 -3.44 -9.72 4.80
CA CYS A 124 -2.02 -10.07 4.77
C CYS A 124 -1.72 -11.47 4.21
N GLU A 125 -2.51 -12.48 4.57
CA GLU A 125 -2.29 -13.84 4.07
C GLU A 125 -2.55 -13.98 2.57
N ARG A 126 -3.59 -13.31 2.05
CA ARG A 126 -3.87 -13.32 0.60
C ARG A 126 -2.83 -12.52 -0.17
N GLU A 127 -2.38 -11.39 0.39
CA GLU A 127 -1.31 -10.59 -0.18
C GLU A 127 -0.02 -11.40 -0.33
N LEU A 128 0.36 -12.16 0.70
CA LEU A 128 1.53 -13.03 0.64
C LEU A 128 1.36 -14.20 -0.33
N GLN A 129 0.16 -14.76 -0.46
CA GLN A 129 -0.11 -15.80 -1.47
C GLN A 129 0.09 -15.25 -2.88
N VAL A 130 -0.44 -14.06 -3.17
CA VAL A 130 -0.27 -13.39 -4.48
C VAL A 130 1.18 -13.01 -4.72
N PHE A 131 1.90 -12.56 -3.69
CA PHE A 131 3.33 -12.24 -3.76
C PHE A 131 4.21 -13.47 -4.03
N GLU A 132 3.92 -14.59 -3.38
CA GLU A 132 4.63 -15.84 -3.63
C GLU A 132 4.34 -16.38 -5.03
N GLN A 133 3.08 -16.28 -5.47
CA GLN A 133 2.68 -16.63 -6.83
C GLN A 133 3.41 -15.76 -7.88
N MET A 134 3.53 -14.45 -7.65
CA MET A 134 4.29 -13.54 -8.50
C MET A 134 5.72 -14.03 -8.72
N LYS A 135 6.43 -14.42 -7.66
CA LYS A 135 7.80 -14.93 -7.75
C LYS A 135 7.88 -16.28 -8.47
N GLN A 136 6.93 -17.19 -8.20
CA GLN A 136 6.90 -18.52 -8.83
C GLN A 136 6.67 -18.44 -10.34
N GLU A 137 5.96 -17.42 -10.79
CA GLU A 137 5.70 -17.15 -12.21
C GLU A 137 6.81 -16.32 -12.88
N GLY A 138 7.88 -15.98 -12.14
CA GLY A 138 9.05 -15.27 -12.66
C GLY A 138 8.88 -13.75 -12.77
N SER A 139 7.80 -13.19 -12.21
CA SER A 139 7.62 -11.75 -12.08
C SER A 139 8.46 -11.20 -10.92
N GLU A 140 9.15 -10.08 -11.15
CA GLU A 140 10.08 -9.49 -10.19
C GLU A 140 9.36 -8.44 -9.31
N PRO A 141 9.28 -8.63 -7.98
CA PRO A 141 8.66 -7.64 -7.11
C PRO A 141 9.44 -6.34 -7.05
N ASP A 142 8.74 -5.22 -7.21
CA ASP A 142 9.30 -3.87 -7.12
C ASP A 142 9.20 -3.27 -5.70
N ASP A 143 9.74 -2.06 -5.53
CA ASP A 143 9.71 -1.34 -4.26
C ASP A 143 8.28 -1.07 -3.78
N ARG A 144 7.35 -0.83 -4.71
CA ARG A 144 5.93 -0.66 -4.41
C ARG A 144 5.31 -1.94 -3.84
N THR A 145 5.64 -3.10 -4.40
CA THR A 145 5.12 -4.40 -3.95
C THR A 145 5.58 -4.72 -2.53
N TYR A 146 6.88 -4.57 -2.25
CA TYR A 146 7.41 -4.75 -0.89
C TYR A 146 6.82 -3.75 0.10
N ASN A 147 6.74 -2.47 -0.26
CA ASN A 147 6.18 -1.44 0.62
C ASN A 147 4.72 -1.69 0.96
N ALA A 148 3.92 -2.17 0.00
CA ALA A 148 2.53 -2.54 0.24
C ALA A 148 2.43 -3.65 1.29
N LEU A 149 3.21 -4.72 1.14
CA LEU A 149 3.23 -5.86 2.08
C LEU A 149 3.73 -5.45 3.47
N ILE A 150 4.84 -4.70 3.55
CA ILE A 150 5.41 -4.23 4.83
C ILE A 150 4.38 -3.36 5.58
N ASN A 151 3.74 -2.43 4.87
CA ASN A 151 2.69 -1.57 5.45
C ASN A 151 1.44 -2.37 5.85
N ALA A 152 1.08 -3.40 5.09
CA ALA A 152 -0.02 -4.29 5.45
C ALA A 152 0.28 -5.09 6.72
N MET A 153 1.51 -5.60 6.89
CA MET A 153 1.93 -6.27 8.14
C MET A 153 1.92 -5.32 9.33
N ALA A 154 2.29 -4.05 9.13
CA ALA A 154 2.22 -3.02 10.16
C ALA A 154 0.78 -2.75 10.64
N LYS A 155 -0.20 -2.87 9.72
CA LYS A 155 -1.63 -2.58 9.95
C LYS A 155 -2.49 -3.83 10.08
N ALA A 156 -1.88 -4.99 10.31
CA ALA A 156 -2.58 -6.25 10.34
C ALA A 156 -3.68 -6.28 11.43
N PRO A 157 -4.84 -6.88 11.15
CA PRO A 157 -5.88 -7.07 12.16
C PRO A 157 -5.35 -7.98 13.28
N GLY A 158 -5.51 -7.53 14.53
CA GLY A 158 -4.96 -8.22 15.71
C GLY A 158 -3.62 -7.67 16.20
N GLY A 159 -3.07 -6.66 15.52
CA GLY A 159 -1.83 -5.99 15.92
C GLY A 159 -0.72 -6.17 14.89
N SER A 160 0.29 -5.32 14.98
CA SER A 160 1.42 -5.30 14.06
C SER A 160 2.17 -6.63 14.00
N GLN A 161 2.33 -7.18 12.80
CA GLN A 161 3.14 -8.36 12.51
C GLN A 161 4.56 -7.94 12.09
N TRP A 162 5.20 -7.13 12.94
CA TRP A 162 6.49 -6.48 12.64
C TRP A 162 7.62 -7.47 12.31
N GLU A 163 7.61 -8.69 12.87
CA GLU A 163 8.62 -9.72 12.55
C GLU A 163 8.56 -10.16 11.09
N ARG A 164 7.33 -10.36 10.55
CA ARG A 164 7.14 -10.68 9.13
C ARG A 164 7.47 -9.48 8.25
N ALA A 165 7.14 -8.27 8.70
CA ALA A 165 7.53 -7.05 8.01
C ALA A 165 9.06 -6.94 7.88
N LEU A 166 9.80 -7.29 8.94
CA LEU A 166 11.27 -7.32 8.94
C LEU A 166 11.82 -8.40 8.01
N GLN A 167 11.20 -9.58 7.95
CA GLN A 167 11.57 -10.62 6.99
C GLN A 167 11.43 -10.16 5.53
N LEU A 168 10.34 -9.46 5.21
CA LEU A 168 10.12 -8.88 3.88
C LEU A 168 11.14 -7.78 3.57
N PHE A 169 11.54 -6.99 4.56
CA PHE A 169 12.60 -5.99 4.40
C PHE A 169 13.96 -6.61 4.13
N ASP A 170 14.33 -7.66 4.87
CA ASP A 170 15.57 -8.39 4.65
C ASP A 170 15.58 -9.07 3.26
N GLU A 171 14.43 -9.58 2.83
CA GLU A 171 14.24 -10.11 1.48
C GLU A 171 14.39 -9.02 0.41
N MET A 172 13.70 -7.89 0.56
CA MET A 172 13.80 -6.72 -0.34
C MET A 172 15.27 -6.31 -0.56
N LYS A 173 16.07 -6.28 0.51
CA LYS A 173 17.51 -5.98 0.42
C LYS A 173 18.32 -7.06 -0.28
N ARG A 174 18.01 -8.34 -0.03
CA ARG A 174 18.70 -9.47 -0.66
C ARG A 174 18.46 -9.49 -2.18
N GLU A 175 17.26 -9.16 -2.60
CA GLU A 175 16.87 -9.03 -4.02
C GLU A 175 17.38 -7.72 -4.65
N GLY A 176 18.08 -6.87 -3.90
CA GLY A 176 18.65 -5.62 -4.41
C GLY A 176 17.64 -4.52 -4.69
N VAL A 177 16.40 -4.66 -4.19
CA VAL A 177 15.36 -3.64 -4.33
C VAL A 177 15.62 -2.51 -3.33
N LYS A 178 15.71 -1.27 -3.83
CA LYS A 178 16.10 -0.11 -3.02
C LYS A 178 15.01 0.25 -2.00
N CYS A 179 15.36 0.19 -0.71
CA CYS A 179 14.51 0.69 0.35
C CYS A 179 14.35 2.22 0.26
N ASN A 180 13.17 2.73 0.60
CA ASN A 180 12.87 4.14 0.60
C ASN A 180 12.24 4.57 1.93
N GLU A 181 11.89 5.85 2.04
CA GLU A 181 11.26 6.43 3.21
C GLU A 181 10.01 5.67 3.67
N ILE A 182 9.18 5.20 2.72
CA ILE A 182 7.97 4.44 3.01
C ILE A 182 8.33 3.11 3.68
N THR A 183 9.35 2.41 3.16
CA THR A 183 9.84 1.13 3.71
C THR A 183 10.21 1.27 5.18
N TYR A 184 11.05 2.25 5.50
CA TYR A 184 11.54 2.48 6.86
C TYR A 184 10.44 2.96 7.79
N ASN A 185 9.61 3.91 7.35
CA ASN A 185 8.53 4.44 8.17
C ASN A 185 7.48 3.37 8.52
N SER A 186 7.15 2.49 7.57
CA SER A 186 6.24 1.37 7.85
C SER A 186 6.81 0.39 8.87
N LEU A 187 8.10 0.04 8.79
CA LEU A 187 8.75 -0.85 9.77
C LEU A 187 8.88 -0.23 11.16
N ILE A 188 9.29 1.04 11.23
CA ILE A 188 9.40 1.81 12.48
C ILE A 188 8.03 1.88 13.14
N SER A 189 6.99 2.23 12.38
CA SER A 189 5.60 2.27 12.88
C SER A 189 5.12 0.90 13.35
N ALA A 190 5.43 -0.17 12.61
CA ALA A 190 5.08 -1.54 12.97
C ALA A 190 5.70 -1.94 14.32
N MET A 191 6.97 -1.64 14.53
CA MET A 191 7.71 -2.01 15.75
C MET A 191 7.39 -1.10 16.93
N ALA A 192 7.07 0.18 16.68
CA ALA A 192 6.60 1.10 17.71
C ALA A 192 5.28 0.64 18.32
N ASN A 193 4.40 0.04 17.51
CA ASN A 193 3.07 -0.42 17.88
C ASN A 193 2.98 -1.96 18.04
N ALA A 194 4.10 -2.62 18.31
CA ALA A 194 4.14 -4.07 18.50
C ALA A 194 3.33 -4.52 19.72
N ALA A 195 2.64 -5.65 19.60
CA ALA A 195 1.95 -6.25 20.73
C ALA A 195 2.96 -6.71 21.80
N GLY A 196 2.70 -6.40 23.07
CA GLY A 196 3.62 -6.72 24.17
C GLY A 196 4.67 -5.64 24.47
N GLY A 197 4.60 -4.50 23.79
CA GLY A 197 5.48 -3.34 24.00
C GLY A 197 6.36 -3.05 22.80
N SER A 198 6.79 -1.80 22.68
CA SER A 198 7.56 -1.35 21.53
C SER A 198 8.92 -2.04 21.44
N GLN A 199 9.37 -2.32 20.22
CA GLN A 199 10.72 -2.83 19.95
C GLN A 199 11.71 -1.68 19.73
N TRP A 200 11.72 -0.72 20.66
CA TRP A 200 12.40 0.57 20.50
C TRP A 200 13.91 0.46 20.16
N GLU A 201 14.61 -0.57 20.66
CA GLU A 201 16.02 -0.80 20.32
C GLU A 201 16.20 -1.11 18.82
N ARG A 202 15.32 -1.94 18.25
CA ARG A 202 15.33 -2.25 16.82
C ARG A 202 14.88 -1.05 15.99
N VAL A 203 13.94 -0.25 16.49
CA VAL A 203 13.53 1.00 15.85
C VAL A 203 14.72 1.97 15.74
N LEU A 204 15.54 2.10 16.79
CA LEU A 204 16.77 2.92 16.74
C LEU A 204 17.80 2.36 15.74
N GLN A 205 17.96 1.04 15.67
CA GLN A 205 18.86 0.42 14.69
C GLN A 205 18.41 0.71 13.25
N LEU A 206 17.11 0.59 12.95
CA LEU A 206 16.58 0.93 11.63
C LEU A 206 16.72 2.41 11.29
N PHE A 207 16.54 3.31 12.28
CA PHE A 207 16.75 4.74 12.07
C PHE A 207 18.20 5.08 11.73
N GLU A 208 19.15 4.48 12.43
CA GLU A 208 20.57 4.65 12.12
C GLU A 208 20.91 4.10 10.73
N GLN A 209 20.36 2.93 10.37
CA GLN A 209 20.51 2.35 9.04
C GLN A 209 19.92 3.25 7.94
N MET A 210 18.73 3.82 8.17
CA MET A 210 18.08 4.77 7.28
C MET A 210 18.97 6.00 7.02
N LYS A 211 19.62 6.53 8.06
CA LYS A 211 20.59 7.63 7.95
C LYS A 211 21.84 7.25 7.18
N GLN A 212 22.41 6.07 7.44
CA GLN A 212 23.60 5.57 6.74
C GLN A 212 23.35 5.34 5.24
N GLU A 213 22.14 4.93 4.88
CA GLU A 213 21.71 4.77 3.50
C GLU A 213 21.28 6.10 2.83
N GLY A 214 21.34 7.21 3.56
CA GLY A 214 21.02 8.55 3.05
C GLY A 214 19.53 8.76 2.77
N VAL A 215 18.65 8.02 3.44
CA VAL A 215 17.20 8.18 3.33
C VAL A 215 16.75 9.27 4.31
N GLU A 216 16.05 10.29 3.79
CA GLU A 216 15.62 11.43 4.59
C GLU A 216 14.58 11.04 5.64
N CYS A 217 14.82 11.44 6.89
CA CYS A 217 13.88 11.27 7.97
C CYS A 217 12.78 12.34 7.88
N ASN A 218 11.54 11.96 8.15
CA ASN A 218 10.42 12.89 8.17
C ASN A 218 9.73 12.90 9.55
N GLU A 219 8.69 13.72 9.68
CA GLU A 219 7.84 13.83 10.87
C GLU A 219 7.28 12.47 11.35
N ILE A 220 6.94 11.57 10.43
CA ILE A 220 6.42 10.23 10.74
C ILE A 220 7.51 9.36 11.38
N THR A 221 8.73 9.39 10.85
CA THR A 221 9.89 8.71 11.41
C THR A 221 10.10 9.16 12.86
N CYS A 222 10.07 10.48 13.09
CA CYS A 222 10.32 11.14 14.36
C CYS A 222 9.28 10.80 15.43
N SER A 223 8.00 11.02 15.10
CA SER A 223 6.87 10.74 16.01
C SER A 223 6.83 9.26 16.40
N SER A 224 7.13 8.36 15.45
CA SER A 224 7.13 6.91 15.69
C SER A 224 8.32 6.46 16.56
N LEU A 225 9.51 7.05 16.39
CA LEU A 225 10.69 6.80 17.23
C LEU A 225 10.45 7.19 18.68
N ILE A 226 9.93 8.40 18.90
CA ILE A 226 9.66 8.93 20.24
C ILE A 226 8.53 8.14 20.90
N SER A 227 7.48 7.81 20.15
CA SER A 227 6.40 6.95 20.63
C SER A 227 6.88 5.55 21.01
N ALA A 228 7.80 4.96 20.22
CA ALA A 228 8.40 3.67 20.55
C ALA A 228 9.15 3.77 21.89
N MET A 229 10.02 4.76 22.09
CA MET A 229 10.78 4.91 23.33
C MET A 229 9.89 5.22 24.55
N ALA A 230 8.80 5.96 24.36
CA ALA A 230 7.81 6.23 25.41
C ALA A 230 7.10 4.96 25.91
N ASN A 231 6.84 4.02 25.00
CA ASN A 231 6.04 2.80 25.23
C ASN A 231 6.90 1.53 25.42
N ALA A 232 8.18 1.68 25.80
CA ALA A 232 9.08 0.55 26.01
C ALA A 232 8.62 -0.35 27.16
N ALA A 233 8.68 -1.68 26.95
CA ALA A 233 8.18 -2.69 27.90
C ALA A 233 8.89 -2.69 29.28
N GLY A 234 10.08 -2.09 29.37
CA GLY A 234 10.89 -1.98 30.60
C GLY A 234 10.82 -0.61 31.29
N GLY A 235 9.85 0.22 30.92
CA GLY A 235 9.77 1.62 31.37
C GLY A 235 10.26 2.60 30.31
N SER A 236 9.68 3.80 30.35
CA SER A 236 9.90 4.85 29.37
C SER A 236 11.38 5.23 29.25
N GLN A 237 11.90 5.22 28.02
CA GLN A 237 13.26 5.67 27.67
C GLN A 237 13.27 7.17 27.35
N TRP A 238 12.67 7.98 28.22
CA TRP A 238 12.43 9.40 27.97
C TRP A 238 13.71 10.22 27.72
N GLU A 239 14.83 9.87 28.36
CA GLU A 239 16.12 10.57 28.16
C GLU A 239 16.61 10.41 26.73
N ARG A 240 16.53 9.19 26.18
CA ARG A 240 16.87 8.90 24.78
C ARG A 240 15.87 9.55 23.83
N ALA A 241 14.58 9.52 24.18
CA ALA A 241 13.55 10.20 23.40
C ALA A 241 13.80 11.71 23.31
N LEU A 242 14.24 12.34 24.41
CA LEU A 242 14.59 13.76 24.46
C LEU A 242 15.83 14.06 23.61
N GLN A 243 16.88 13.23 23.69
CA GLN A 243 18.08 13.38 22.88
C GLN A 243 17.77 13.32 21.39
N VAL A 244 16.95 12.35 20.97
CA VAL A 244 16.52 12.19 19.58
C VAL A 244 15.67 13.38 19.13
N PHE A 245 14.76 13.87 19.98
CA PHE A 245 13.97 15.06 19.71
C PHE A 245 14.83 16.34 19.53
N GLU A 246 15.85 16.53 20.37
CA GLU A 246 16.78 17.66 20.24
C GLU A 246 17.60 17.58 18.95
N GLN A 247 18.09 16.38 18.61
CA GLN A 247 18.78 16.15 17.35
C GLN A 247 17.88 16.49 16.14
N MET A 248 16.62 16.07 16.17
CA MET A 248 15.66 16.34 15.09
C MET A 248 15.41 17.85 14.90
N LYS A 249 15.33 18.62 15.98
CA LYS A 249 15.25 20.09 15.91
C LYS A 249 16.48 20.73 15.30
N GLN A 250 17.67 20.20 15.58
CA GLN A 250 18.92 20.68 14.98
C GLN A 250 19.00 20.37 13.49
N GLU A 251 18.47 19.22 13.08
CA GLU A 251 18.37 18.78 11.69
C GLU A 251 17.23 19.49 10.91
N GLY A 252 16.44 20.32 11.58
CA GLY A 252 15.37 21.12 10.96
C GLY A 252 14.08 20.35 10.68
N VAL A 253 13.90 19.17 11.28
CA VAL A 253 12.69 18.36 11.11
C VAL A 253 11.55 18.96 11.95
N GLU A 254 10.42 19.24 11.31
CA GLU A 254 9.23 19.72 12.01
C GLU A 254 8.68 18.64 12.94
N CYS A 255 8.51 18.99 14.20
CA CYS A 255 7.90 18.11 15.20
C CYS A 255 6.45 18.53 15.40
N ASP A 256 5.55 17.55 15.34
CA ASP A 256 4.12 17.76 15.42
C ASP A 256 3.56 17.54 16.83
N GLU A 257 2.25 17.73 16.98
CA GLU A 257 1.56 17.53 18.24
C GLU A 257 1.76 16.12 18.81
N ILE A 258 1.79 15.10 17.94
CA ILE A 258 2.01 13.70 18.33
C ILE A 258 3.38 13.55 18.99
N THR A 259 4.41 14.15 18.39
CA THR A 259 5.79 14.12 18.90
C THR A 259 5.90 14.71 20.32
N TYR A 260 5.32 15.90 20.55
CA TYR A 260 5.33 16.52 21.88
C TYR A 260 4.52 15.73 22.90
N ASN A 261 3.32 15.25 22.53
CA ASN A 261 2.46 14.48 23.40
C ASN A 261 3.12 13.14 23.81
N ALA A 262 3.79 12.47 22.87
CA ALA A 262 4.53 11.24 23.14
C ALA A 262 5.69 11.48 24.11
N LEU A 263 6.46 12.58 23.94
CA LEU A 263 7.56 12.93 24.83
C LEU A 263 7.08 13.30 26.25
N ILE A 264 5.99 14.06 26.37
CA ILE A 264 5.38 14.39 27.67
C ILE A 264 4.90 13.11 28.36
N SER A 265 4.22 12.23 27.62
CA SER A 265 3.77 10.93 28.13
C SER A 265 4.93 10.07 28.59
N ALA A 266 6.03 10.05 27.82
CA ALA A 266 7.27 9.37 28.19
C ALA A 266 7.82 9.86 29.54
N MET A 267 7.92 11.18 29.75
CA MET A 267 8.43 11.75 30.99
C MET A 267 7.48 11.54 32.18
N ALA A 268 6.17 11.66 31.95
CA ALA A 268 5.17 11.43 32.99
C ALA A 268 5.18 9.97 33.48
N ASN A 269 5.31 9.02 32.56
CA ASN A 269 5.41 7.59 32.87
C ASN A 269 6.71 7.24 33.61
N ALA A 270 7.80 7.96 33.35
CA ALA A 270 9.06 7.79 34.08
C ALA A 270 8.99 8.31 35.53
N ALA A 271 8.29 9.43 35.76
CA ALA A 271 8.13 10.01 37.10
C ALA A 271 7.28 9.12 38.03
N GLY A 272 6.27 8.43 37.50
CA GLY A 272 5.41 7.52 38.27
C GLY A 272 6.11 6.24 38.77
N GLY A 273 7.10 5.71 38.04
CA GLY A 273 7.85 4.51 38.43
C GLY A 273 8.83 4.74 39.60
N SER A 274 9.39 5.96 39.68
CA SER A 274 10.35 6.32 40.73
C SER A 274 9.78 6.38 42.16
N GLN A 275 8.46 6.38 42.32
CA GLN A 275 7.80 6.31 43.64
C GLN A 275 7.48 4.87 44.10
N CYS A 276 7.41 3.88 43.19
CA CYS A 276 7.11 2.50 43.58
C CYS A 276 8.35 1.68 43.97
N GLU A 277 9.55 1.99 43.47
CA GLU A 277 10.78 1.26 43.83
C GLU A 277 11.46 1.76 45.12
N ARG A 278 11.00 2.89 45.69
CA ARG A 278 11.50 3.41 46.97
C ARG A 278 10.71 2.94 48.20
N ALA A 279 9.76 2.02 48.03
CA ALA A 279 8.86 1.56 49.09
C ALA A 279 8.86 0.02 49.32
N LEU A 280 9.93 -0.68 48.95
CA LEU A 280 10.24 -2.04 49.40
C LEU A 280 11.64 -2.09 50.01
#